data_AF-A0A7R9DQJ2-F1
#
_entry.id   AF-A0A7R9DQJ2-F1
#
_cell.length_a   1.000
_cell.length_b   1.000
_cell.length_c   1.000
_cell.angle_alpha   90.00
_cell.angle_beta   90.00
_cell.angle_gamma   90.00
#
_symmetry.space_group_name_H-M   'P 1'
#
loop_
_entity.id
_entity.type
_entity.pdbx_description
1 polymer ?
#
loop_
_entity_poly.entity_id
_entity_poly.type
_entity_poly.pdbx_seq_one_letter_code
_entity_poly.pdbx_strand_id
1 'polypeptide(L)' 'MVFESIVADLLNRFLGDYVENLDQSQLKIGIWGGDVVLQDLHLKETALDDLDLPVKTVFGHLG' A
#
# COMPACT_ATOMS: atom_id res chain seq x y z
N MET A 1 19.76 2.66 6.65
CA MET A 1 20.54 2.78 5.40
C MET A 1 19.66 3.53 4.40
N VAL A 2 20.24 4.27 3.45
CA VAL A 2 19.52 5.31 2.68
C VAL A 2 18.62 4.72 1.59
N PHE A 3 18.97 3.57 1.03
CA PHE A 3 18.20 2.95 -0.06
C PHE A 3 16.86 2.39 0.41
N GLU A 4 16.85 1.74 1.58
CA GLU A 4 15.66 1.13 2.18
C GLU A 4 14.64 2.19 2.56
N SER A 5 15.08 3.34 3.06
CA SER A 5 14.18 4.47 3.30
C SER A 5 13.57 5.00 2.00
N ILE A 6 14.34 5.09 0.91
CA ILE A 6 13.82 5.55 -0.38
C ILE A 6 12.76 4.59 -0.93
N VAL A 7 13.02 3.28 -0.86
CA VAL A 7 12.06 2.26 -1.33
C VAL A 7 10.80 2.26 -0.47
N ALA A 8 10.95 2.33 0.86
CA ALA A 8 9.80 2.41 1.77
C ALA A 8 8.97 3.68 1.53
N ASP A 9 9.60 4.84 1.35
CA ASP A 9 8.92 6.10 1.06
C ASP A 9 8.19 6.06 -0.29
N LEU A 10 8.81 5.42 -1.30
CA LEU A 10 8.20 5.22 -2.61
C LEU A 10 6.92 4.37 -2.50
N LEU A 11 7.01 3.22 -1.83
CA LEU A 11 5.88 2.33 -1.63
C LEU A 11 4.76 2.99 -0.83
N ASN A 12 5.11 3.73 0.23
CA ASN A 12 4.14 4.52 0.99
C ASN A 12 3.41 5.55 0.13
N ARG A 13 4.14 6.26 -0.73
CA ARG A 13 3.54 7.26 -1.61
C ARG A 13 2.61 6.65 -2.64
N PHE A 14 2.99 5.54 -3.27
CA PHE A 14 2.19 4.93 -4.33
C PHE A 14 1.01 4.12 -3.81
N LEU A 15 1.19 3.35 -2.73
CA LEU A 15 0.12 2.52 -2.18
C LEU A 15 -0.82 3.32 -1.28
N GLY A 16 -0.35 4.44 -0.72
CA GLY A 16 -1.13 5.29 0.17
C GLY A 16 -2.42 5.84 -0.44
N ASP A 17 -2.52 5.95 -1.77
CA ASP A 17 -3.75 6.38 -2.44
C ASP A 17 -4.80 5.26 -2.57
N TYR A 18 -4.40 4.01 -2.40
CA TYR A 18 -5.25 2.83 -2.62
C TYR A 18 -5.63 2.09 -1.33
N VAL A 19 -4.79 2.11 -0.29
CA VAL A 19 -5.03 1.35 0.95
C VAL A 19 -5.07 2.21 2.20
N GLU A 20 -5.88 1.81 3.18
CA GLU A 20 -6.15 2.59 4.41
C GLU A 20 -5.12 2.33 5.52
N ASN A 21 -4.60 1.10 5.60
CA ASN A 21 -3.87 0.59 6.74
C ASN A 21 -2.43 0.18 6.38
N LEU A 22 -1.78 0.92 5.48
CA LEU A 22 -0.38 0.69 5.15
C LEU A 22 0.53 1.01 6.35
N ASP A 23 1.10 -0.03 6.96
CA ASP A 23 2.03 0.11 8.08
C ASP A 23 3.49 0.18 7.59
N GLN A 24 4.16 1.29 7.88
CA GLN A 24 5.58 1.48 7.58
C GLN A 24 6.49 0.44 8.24
N SER A 25 6.05 -0.19 9.33
CA SER A 25 6.80 -1.24 10.02
C SER A 25 6.89 -2.52 9.17
N GLN A 26 5.83 -2.89 8.43
CA GLN A 26 5.80 -4.04 7.53
C GLN A 26 6.80 -3.86 6.37
N LEU A 27 6.88 -2.65 5.81
CA LEU A 27 7.86 -2.29 4.79
C LEU A 27 9.30 -2.39 5.30
N LYS A 28 9.55 -1.95 6.54
CA LYS A 28 10.89 -1.99 7.13
C LYS A 28 11.38 -3.41 7.40
N ILE A 29 10.52 -4.36 7.76
CA ILE A 29 10.91 -5.74 8.08
C ILE A 29 11.24 -6.54 6.82
N GLY A 30 10.45 -6.38 5.74
CA GLY A 30 10.65 -7.12 4.50
C GLY A 30 11.96 -6.78 3.77
N ILE A 31 12.31 -5.50 3.67
CA ILE A 31 13.44 -5.05 2.84
C ILE A 31 14.79 -5.67 3.27
N TRP A 32 14.95 -6.07 4.53
CA TRP A 32 16.19 -6.70 5.01
C TRP A 32 16.49 -8.09 4.40
N GLY A 33 15.48 -8.78 3.87
CA GLY A 33 15.64 -10.03 3.13
C GLY A 33 15.70 -9.85 1.61
N GLY A 34 15.40 -8.64 1.11
CA GLY A 34 15.20 -8.36 -0.32
C GLY A 34 13.74 -8.51 -0.78
N ASP A 35 12.86 -9.05 0.05
CA ASP A 35 11.44 -9.29 -0.25
C ASP A 35 10.53 -8.38 0.57
N VAL A 36 9.63 -7.63 -0.07
CA VAL A 36 8.61 -6.84 0.65
C VAL A 36 7.32 -7.64 0.71
N VAL A 37 6.81 -7.87 1.93
CA VAL A 37 5.54 -8.56 2.16
C VAL A 37 4.59 -7.63 2.88
N LEU A 38 3.44 -7.38 2.26
CA LEU A 38 2.31 -6.65 2.84
C LEU A 38 1.16 -7.63 3.04
N GLN A 39 0.44 -7.49 4.16
CA GLN A 39 -0.62 -8.42 4.53
C GLN A 39 -1.82 -7.64 5.06
N ASP A 40 -3.01 -8.21 4.84
CA ASP A 40 -4.29 -7.72 5.37
C ASP A 40 -4.52 -6.24 5.05
N LEU A 41 -4.35 -5.85 3.79
CA LEU A 41 -4.56 -4.46 3.38
C LEU A 41 -6.03 -4.21 3.05
N HIS A 42 -6.55 -3.10 3.53
CA HIS A 42 -7.91 -2.64 3.26
C HIS A 42 -7.87 -1.57 2.18
N LEU A 43 -8.68 -1.75 1.13
CA LEU A 43 -8.81 -0.76 0.08
C LEU A 43 -9.57 0.46 0.60
N LYS A 44 -9.10 1.64 0.20
CA LYS A 44 -9.85 2.89 0.34
C LYS A 44 -11.11 2.84 -0.51
N GLU A 45 -12.15 3.54 -0.05
CA GLU A 45 -13.36 3.76 -0.85
C GLU A 45 -13.05 4.36 -2.24
N THR A 46 -12.01 5.21 -2.29
CA THR A 46 -11.52 5.93 -3.48
C THR A 46 -10.54 5.15 -4.36
N ALA A 47 -10.19 3.91 -3.99
CA ALA A 47 -9.10 3.17 -4.64
C ALA A 47 -9.31 2.92 -6.15
N LEU A 48 -10.54 3.08 -6.66
CA LEU A 48 -10.90 2.83 -8.06
C LEU A 48 -11.37 4.10 -8.80
N ASP A 49 -11.26 5.27 -8.17
CA ASP A 49 -11.78 6.53 -8.71
C ASP A 49 -11.11 6.90 -10.05
N ASP A 50 -9.83 6.55 -10.23
CA ASP A 50 -9.06 6.79 -11.47
C ASP A 50 -9.63 6.07 -12.70
N LEU A 51 -10.52 5.09 -12.52
CA LEU A 51 -11.17 4.36 -13.62
C LEU A 51 -12.35 5.13 -14.23
N ASP A 52 -12.79 6.23 -13.61
CA ASP A 52 -13.93 7.06 -14.05
C ASP A 52 -15.22 6.25 -14.29
N LEU A 53 -15.50 5.32 -13.36
CA LEU A 53 -16.67 4.45 -13.41
C LEU A 53 -17.75 4.94 -12.42
N PRO A 54 -19.05 4.75 -12.72
CA PRO A 54 -20.14 5.13 -11.83
C PRO A 54 -20.36 4.10 -10.71
N VAL A 55 -19.28 3.68 -10.04
CA VAL A 55 -19.26 2.72 -8.94
C VAL A 55 -18.37 3.21 -7.81
N LYS A 56 -18.58 2.70 -6.61
CA LYS A 56 -17.75 2.98 -5.44
C LYS A 56 -17.33 1.69 -4.74
N THR A 57 -16.13 1.71 -4.17
CA THR A 57 -15.62 0.59 -3.39
C THR A 57 -16.30 0.58 -2.02
N VAL A 58 -17.22 -0.36 -1.79
CA VAL A 58 -17.88 -0.51 -0.48
C VAL A 58 -16.98 -1.22 0.53
N PHE A 59 -16.20 -2.18 0.05
CA PHE A 59 -15.20 -2.92 0.82
C PHE A 59 -14.19 -3.53 -0.15
N GLY A 60 -12.93 -3.65 0.27
CA GLY A 60 -11.90 -4.32 -0.50
C GLY A 60 -10.74 -4.77 0.37
N HIS A 61 -10.16 -5.91 0.01
CA HIS A 61 -9.11 -6.58 0.77
C HIS A 61 -8.02 -7.08 -0.17
N LEU A 62 -6.75 -6.87 0.20
CA LEU A 62 -5.59 -7.47 -0.46
C LEU A 62 -4.79 -8.26 0.59
N GLY A 63 -4.72 -9.58 0.42
CA GLY A 63 -4.15 -10.51 1.41
C GLY A 63 -4.96 -11.78 1.47
#